data_AF-A0A936FNB6-F1
#
_entry.id   AF-A0A936FNB6-F1
#
_cell.length_a   1.000
_cell.length_b   1.000
_cell.length_c   1.000
_cell.angle_alpha   90.00
_cell.angle_beta   90.00
_cell.angle_gamma   90.00
#
_symmetry.space_group_name_H-M   'P 1'
#
loop_
_entity.id
_entity.type
_entity.pdbx_description
1 polymer ?
#
loop_
_entity_poly.entity_id
_entity_poly.type
_entity_poly.pdbx_seq_one_letter_code
_entity_poly.pdbx_strand_id
1 'polypeptide(L)'
;MSNDFRGEGNLGAQPTLKKVLVDGEPHSVAELRIFFDRFKSDGQGGYVPNGGFWLTGSIWDQRAEACVEHLQRGARVHAIGELVQETWIDRETGDERSEFKLNLDAVYPSLVKIEAVRFKPKREAPPAAGA
;
A
#
# COMPACT_ATOMS: atom_id res chain seq x y z
N MET A 1 20.19 5.02 -10.10
CA MET A 1 19.13 4.21 -10.75
C MET A 1 17.86 4.41 -9.95
N SER A 2 16.72 4.67 -10.59
CA SER A 2 15.43 4.83 -9.87
C SER A 2 14.82 3.45 -9.61
N ASN A 3 14.34 3.23 -8.40
CA ASN A 3 13.58 2.07 -7.95
C ASN A 3 12.08 2.41 -7.77
N ASP A 4 11.59 3.46 -8.44
CA ASP A 4 10.16 3.81 -8.51
C ASP A 4 9.36 2.60 -9.00
N PHE A 5 8.33 2.26 -8.22
CA PHE A 5 7.40 1.19 -8.50
C PHE A 5 5.98 1.76 -8.53
N ARG A 6 5.25 1.42 -9.59
CA ARG A 6 3.84 1.74 -9.76
C ARG A 6 3.10 0.52 -10.25
N GLY A 7 2.05 0.13 -9.53
CA GLY A 7 1.27 -1.05 -9.88
C GLY A 7 -0.16 -0.98 -9.37
N GLU A 8 -1.06 -1.70 -10.02
CA GLU A 8 -2.40 -1.95 -9.54
C GLU A 8 -2.52 -3.41 -9.11
N GLY A 9 -3.23 -3.67 -8.02
CA GLY A 9 -3.40 -5.01 -7.49
C GLY A 9 -4.49 -5.10 -6.44
N ASN A 10 -4.66 -6.28 -5.86
CA ASN A 10 -5.66 -6.54 -4.83
C ASN A 10 -5.00 -6.83 -3.47
N LEU A 11 -5.59 -6.29 -2.40
CA LEU A 11 -5.14 -6.59 -1.04
C LEU A 11 -5.40 -8.07 -0.71
N GLY A 12 -4.36 -8.81 -0.33
CA GLY A 12 -4.48 -10.21 0.08
C GLY A 12 -5.07 -10.38 1.47
N ALA A 13 -4.93 -9.36 2.32
CA ALA A 13 -5.37 -9.36 3.71
C ALA A 13 -5.86 -7.97 4.13
N GLN A 14 -6.51 -7.90 5.30
CA GLN A 14 -6.85 -6.63 5.94
C GLN A 14 -5.56 -5.89 6.33
N PRO A 15 -5.40 -4.61 6.00
CA PRO A 15 -4.28 -3.82 6.51
C PRO A 15 -4.29 -3.79 8.04
N THR A 16 -3.12 -3.99 8.64
CA THR A 16 -2.95 -3.96 10.10
C THR A 16 -2.14 -2.74 10.50
N LEU A 17 -2.59 -2.02 11.53
CA LEU A 17 -1.86 -0.87 12.08
C LEU A 17 -0.93 -1.34 13.20
N LYS A 18 0.33 -0.94 13.13
CA LYS A 18 1.33 -1.12 14.20
C LYS A 18 1.82 0.25 14.61
N LYS A 19 2.09 0.44 15.90
CA LYS A 19 2.79 1.62 16.41
C LYS A 19 4.23 1.25 16.67
N VAL A 20 5.15 2.03 16.11
CA VAL A 20 6.60 1.84 16.25
C VAL A 20 7.22 3.13 16.76
N LEU A 21 8.33 3.02 17.52
CA LEU A 21 9.11 4.18 17.94
C LEU A 21 10.23 4.39 16.93
N VAL A 22 10.31 5.59 16.34
CA VAL A 22 11.42 6.04 15.50
C VAL A 22 12.01 7.26 16.18
N ASP A 23 13.30 7.20 16.52
CA ASP A 23 14.01 8.27 17.24
C ASP A 23 13.32 8.74 18.54
N GLY A 24 12.57 7.84 19.19
CA GLY A 24 11.82 8.11 20.42
C GLY A 24 10.41 8.67 20.20
N GLU A 25 10.02 8.96 18.96
CA GLU A 25 8.68 9.42 18.61
C GLU A 25 7.78 8.27 18.10
N PRO A 26 6.50 8.23 18.49
CA PRO A 26 5.58 7.18 18.04
C PRO A 26 5.08 7.45 16.61
N HIS A 27 5.35 6.51 15.72
CA HIS A 27 4.83 6.50 14.36
C HIS A 27 3.86 5.35 14.13
N SER A 28 2.83 5.61 13.32
CA SER A 28 1.89 4.59 12.86
C SER A 28 2.42 3.99 11.55
N VAL A 29 2.44 2.66 11.43
CA VAL A 29 2.78 1.97 10.18
C VAL A 29 1.73 0.94 9.86
N ALA A 30 1.31 0.91 8.59
CA ALA A 30 0.38 -0.10 8.08
C ALA A 30 1.09 -0.97 7.06
N GLU A 31 0.87 -2.28 7.19
CA GLU A 31 1.40 -3.27 6.27
C GLU A 31 0.30 -3.71 5.30
N LEU A 32 0.59 -3.66 4.00
CA LEU A 32 -0.32 -4.02 2.93
C LEU A 32 0.30 -5.13 2.10
N ARG A 33 -0.30 -6.32 2.10
CA ARG A 33 0.10 -7.41 1.20
C ARG A 33 -0.70 -7.30 -0.09
N ILE A 34 -0.05 -6.96 -1.21
CA ILE A 34 -0.72 -6.64 -2.48
C ILE A 34 -0.33 -7.69 -3.52
N PHE A 35 -1.33 -8.28 -4.19
CA PHE A 35 -1.12 -9.10 -5.37
C PHE A 35 -1.27 -8.25 -6.62
N PHE A 36 -0.17 -8.04 -7.34
CA PHE A 36 -0.13 -7.34 -8.62
C PHE A 36 -0.43 -8.34 -9.72
N ASP A 37 -1.65 -8.31 -10.25
CA ASP A 37 -2.08 -9.17 -11.32
C ASP A 37 -1.52 -8.70 -12.67
N ARG A 38 -1.08 -9.66 -13.49
CA ARG A 38 -0.61 -9.39 -14.84
C ARG A 38 -1.60 -10.01 -15.81
N PHE A 39 -1.98 -9.26 -16.84
CA PHE A 39 -2.75 -9.78 -17.97
C PHE A 39 -1.91 -9.75 -19.23
N LYS A 40 -2.13 -10.72 -20.11
CA LYS A 40 -1.60 -10.70 -21.48
C LYS A 40 -2.77 -10.69 -22.46
N SER A 41 -2.58 -10.06 -23.61
CA SER A 41 -3.57 -10.16 -24.69
C SER A 41 -3.68 -11.61 -25.15
N ASP A 42 -4.91 -12.04 -25.44
CA ASP A 42 -5.19 -13.36 -26.02
C ASP A 42 -5.11 -13.38 -27.56
N GLY A 43 -4.82 -12.24 -28.19
CA GLY A 43 -4.78 -12.10 -29.64
C GLY A 43 -6.14 -12.01 -30.34
N GLN A 44 -7.25 -12.10 -29.59
CA GLN A 44 -8.63 -12.01 -30.09
C GLN A 44 -9.38 -10.78 -29.53
N GLY A 45 -8.64 -9.82 -28.98
CA GLY A 45 -9.19 -8.60 -28.38
C GLY A 45 -9.57 -8.74 -26.91
N GLY A 46 -9.30 -9.90 -26.29
CA GLY A 46 -9.44 -10.10 -24.86
C GLY A 46 -8.09 -10.13 -24.13
N TYR A 47 -8.19 -10.32 -22.82
CA TYR A 47 -7.06 -10.42 -21.90
C TYR A 47 -7.20 -11.67 -21.04
N VAL A 48 -6.13 -12.45 -20.96
CA VAL A 48 -6.06 -13.62 -20.09
C VAL A 48 -5.09 -13.38 -18.94
N PRO A 49 -5.38 -13.89 -17.73
CA PRO A 49 -4.45 -13.84 -16.62
C PRO A 49 -3.09 -14.41 -17.02
N ASN A 50 -2.02 -13.69 -16.68
CA ASN A 50 -0.63 -14.02 -16.97
C ASN A 50 0.20 -13.99 -15.68
N GLY A 51 -0.34 -14.63 -14.65
CA GLY A 51 0.24 -14.66 -13.32
C GLY A 51 0.21 -13.30 -12.64
N GLY A 52 1.23 -13.05 -11.84
CA GLY A 52 1.33 -11.90 -10.96
C GLY A 52 2.37 -12.18 -9.90
N PHE A 53 2.55 -11.23 -8.99
CA PHE A 53 3.45 -11.40 -7.87
C PHE A 53 2.91 -10.66 -6.66
N TRP A 54 3.37 -11.10 -5.50
CA TRP A 54 3.05 -10.47 -4.24
C TRP A 54 4.18 -9.53 -3.83
N LEU A 55 3.84 -8.34 -3.34
CA LEU A 55 4.74 -7.52 -2.54
C LEU A 55 4.09 -7.17 -1.21
N THR A 56 4.91 -7.07 -0.18
CA THR A 56 4.53 -6.45 1.09
C THR A 56 4.93 -4.99 1.03
N GLY A 57 3.96 -4.10 1.21
CA GLY A 57 4.17 -2.66 1.27
C GLY A 57 4.00 -2.10 2.69
N SER A 58 4.80 -1.10 3.03
CA SER A 58 4.72 -0.37 4.29
C SER A 58 4.39 1.08 4.01
N ILE A 59 3.34 1.60 4.65
CA ILE A 59 2.91 3.00 4.54
C ILE A 59 2.79 3.61 5.95
N TRP A 60 3.10 4.90 6.08
CA TRP A 60 3.34 5.54 7.38
C TRP A 60 2.31 6.62 7.74
N ASP A 61 2.23 6.86 9.04
CA ASP A 61 1.49 7.93 9.73
C ASP A 61 0.01 8.02 9.32
N GLN A 62 -0.46 9.22 8.99
CA GLN A 62 -1.86 9.47 8.64
C GLN A 62 -2.34 8.59 7.47
N ARG A 63 -1.45 8.26 6.52
CA ARG A 63 -1.78 7.37 5.40
C ARG A 63 -1.96 5.93 5.87
N ALA A 64 -1.17 5.48 6.84
CA ALA A 64 -1.34 4.18 7.49
C ALA A 64 -2.71 4.04 8.13
N GLU A 65 -3.09 5.04 8.93
CA GLU A 65 -4.39 5.07 9.61
C GLU A 65 -5.55 5.06 8.60
N ALA A 66 -5.47 5.90 7.55
CA ALA A 66 -6.48 5.94 6.50
C ALA A 66 -6.58 4.62 5.71
N CYS A 67 -5.46 3.94 5.45
CA CYS A 67 -5.47 2.65 4.78
C CYS A 67 -6.18 1.59 5.63
N VAL A 68 -5.93 1.57 6.94
CA VAL A 68 -6.57 0.62 7.86
C VAL A 68 -8.06 0.93 8.05
N GLU A 69 -8.43 2.21 8.06
CA GLU A 69 -9.83 2.65 8.20
C GLU A 69 -10.69 2.33 6.97
N HIS A 70 -10.13 2.48 5.76
CA HIS A 70 -10.93 2.49 4.53
C HIS A 70 -10.69 1.30 3.59
N LEU A 71 -9.57 0.60 3.71
CA LEU A 71 -9.27 -0.55 2.86
C LEU A 71 -9.58 -1.86 3.58
N GLN A 72 -9.88 -2.88 2.77
CA GLN A 72 -10.20 -4.22 3.25
C GLN A 72 -9.57 -5.28 2.35
N ARG A 73 -9.52 -6.52 2.83
CA ARG A 73 -9.11 -7.67 2.01
C ARG A 73 -9.90 -7.68 0.69
N GLY A 74 -9.20 -7.88 -0.42
CA GLY A 74 -9.77 -7.89 -1.76
C GLY A 74 -9.91 -6.52 -2.41
N ALA A 75 -9.77 -5.41 -1.66
CA ALA A 75 -9.82 -4.07 -2.24
C ALA A 75 -8.78 -3.92 -3.35
N ARG A 76 -9.20 -3.39 -4.49
CA ARG A 76 -8.29 -3.10 -5.61
C ARG A 76 -7.67 -1.72 -5.39
N VAL A 77 -6.35 -1.65 -5.46
CA VAL A 77 -5.57 -0.46 -5.13
C VAL A 77 -4.50 -0.18 -6.17
N HIS A 78 -4.20 1.10 -6.37
CA HIS A 78 -2.99 1.57 -7.04
C HIS A 78 -1.95 1.91 -5.98
N ALA A 79 -0.78 1.30 -6.07
CA ALA A 79 0.35 1.49 -5.17
C ALA A 79 1.48 2.23 -5.90
N ILE A 80 2.04 3.24 -5.22
CA ILE A 80 3.18 4.03 -5.67
C ILE A 80 4.21 4.06 -4.54
N GLY A 81 5.47 3.81 -4.87
CA GLY A 81 6.55 3.86 -3.90
C GLY A 81 7.87 3.40 -4.47
N GLU A 82 8.78 3.00 -3.59
CA GLU A 82 10.11 2.54 -3.94
C GLU A 82 10.27 1.05 -3.62
N LEU A 83 10.79 0.29 -4.58
CA LEU A 83 11.15 -1.11 -4.35
C LEU A 83 12.47 -1.18 -3.59
N VAL A 84 12.45 -1.80 -2.41
CA VAL A 84 13.62 -1.98 -1.55
C VAL A 84 13.84 -3.47 -1.30
N GLN A 85 15.10 -3.89 -1.24
CA GLN A 85 15.45 -5.22 -0.78
C GLN A 85 15.83 -5.13 0.69
N GLU A 86 15.06 -5.80 1.54
CA GLU A 86 15.41 -5.95 2.95
C GLU A 86 16.09 -7.30 3.14
N THR A 87 17.20 -7.29 3.89
CA THR A 87 17.96 -8.49 4.26
C THR A 87 18.00 -8.62 5.78
N TRP A 88 17.76 -9.81 6.31
CA TRP A 88 17.81 -10.10 7.73
C TRP A 88 18.29 -11.52 8.01
N ILE A 89 18.82 -11.75 9.21
CA ILE A 89 19.17 -13.10 9.67
C ILE A 89 17.94 -13.74 10.30
N ASP A 90 17.56 -14.91 9.79
CA ASP A 90 16.50 -15.71 10.36
C ASP A 90 16.91 -16.18 11.77
N ARG A 91 16.09 -15.89 12.77
CA ARG A 91 16.41 -16.19 14.18
C ARG A 91 16.31 -17.67 14.51
N GLU A 92 15.57 -18.45 13.72
CA GLU A 92 15.39 -19.88 13.93
C GLU A 92 16.46 -20.68 13.19
N THR A 93 16.76 -20.33 11.94
CA THR A 93 17.72 -21.09 11.11
C THR A 93 19.13 -20.52 11.11
N GLY A 94 19.30 -19.23 11.41
CA GLY A 94 20.58 -18.53 11.33
C GLY A 94 20.98 -18.12 9.91
N ASP A 95 20.14 -18.40 8.91
CA ASP A 95 20.42 -18.08 7.51
C ASP A 95 20.10 -16.62 7.18
N GLU A 96 20.87 -16.04 6.26
CA GLU A 96 20.53 -14.75 5.66
C GLU A 96 19.36 -14.91 4.69
N ARG A 97 18.29 -14.15 4.93
CA ARG A 97 17.13 -14.05 4.05
C ARG A 97 17.03 -12.65 3.48
N SER A 98 16.49 -12.55 2.27
CA SER A 98 16.12 -11.26 1.71
C SER A 98 14.76 -11.31 1.02
N GLU A 99 14.03 -10.20 1.07
CA GLU A 99 12.73 -10.03 0.41
C GLU A 99 12.66 -8.64 -0.22
N PHE A 100 12.01 -8.55 -1.39
CA PHE A 100 11.61 -7.26 -1.95
C PHE A 100 10.36 -6.74 -1.25
N LYS A 101 10.47 -5.54 -0.69
CA LYS A 101 9.35 -4.79 -0.11
C LYS A 101 9.13 -3.48 -0.84
N LEU A 102 7.95 -2.93 -0.64
CA LEU A 102 7.54 -1.67 -1.22
C LEU A 102 7.44 -0.61 -0.12
N ASN A 103 8.32 0.37 -0.13
CA ASN A 103 8.17 1.56 0.70
C ASN A 103 7.15 2.47 0.00
N LEU A 104 5.93 2.52 0.54
CA LEU A 104 4.80 3.18 -0.11
C LEU A 104 4.79 4.68 0.17
N ASP A 105 4.80 5.47 -0.89
CA ASP A 105 4.54 6.91 -0.84
C ASP A 105 3.04 7.19 -0.86
N ALA A 106 2.30 6.40 -1.65
CA ALA A 106 0.86 6.56 -1.82
C ALA A 106 0.17 5.24 -2.18
N VAL A 107 -1.06 5.10 -1.68
CA VAL A 107 -1.99 4.04 -2.06
C VAL A 107 -3.36 4.67 -2.32
N TYR A 108 -3.96 4.33 -3.46
CA TYR A 108 -5.28 4.82 -3.85
C TYR A 108 -6.23 3.64 -4.10
N PRO A 109 -7.46 3.66 -3.57
CA PRO A 109 -8.45 2.66 -3.95
C PRO A 109 -8.87 2.87 -5.42
N SER A 110 -9.00 1.79 -6.17
CA SER A 110 -9.50 1.80 -7.54
C SER A 110 -11.01 2.03 -7.54
N LEU A 111 -11.46 3.09 -8.21
CA LEU A 111 -12.88 3.47 -8.24
C LEU A 111 -13.77 2.43 -8.92
N VAL A 112 -13.20 1.57 -9.79
CA VAL A 112 -13.92 0.50 -10.50
C VAL A 112 -14.56 -0.51 -9.54
N LYS A 113 -14.03 -0.64 -8.32
CA LYS A 113 -14.50 -1.59 -7.30
C LYS A 113 -15.12 -0.89 -6.09
N ILE A 114 -15.56 0.36 -6.24
CA ILE A 114 -16.22 1.12 -5.18
C ILE A 114 -17.68 1.38 -5.56
N GLU A 115 -18.59 1.03 -4.66
CA GLU A 115 -20.03 1.26 -4.86
C GLU A 115 -20.47 2.68 -4.47
N ALA A 116 -19.93 3.21 -3.36
CA ALA A 116 -20.25 4.55 -2.87
C ALA A 116 -19.05 5.22 -2.22
N VAL A 117 -18.95 6.54 -2.35
CA VAL A 117 -17.91 7.37 -1.70
C VAL A 117 -18.58 8.43 -0.83
N ARG A 118 -18.13 8.55 0.41
CA ARG A 118 -18.52 9.64 1.33
C ARG A 118 -17.29 10.47 1.65
N PHE A 119 -17.37 11.77 1.37
CA PHE A 119 -16.28 12.70 1.63
C PHE A 119 -16.44 13.36 2.99
N LYS A 120 -15.29 13.62 3.66
CA LYS A 120 -15.25 14.48 4.85
C LYS A 120 -15.71 15.89 4.46
N PRO A 121 -16.38 16.64 5.35
CA PRO A 121 -16.75 18.03 5.08
C PRO A 121 -15.50 18.85 4.78
N LYS A 122 -15.65 19.90 3.96
CA LYS A 122 -14.57 20.85 3.69
C LYS A 122 -14.09 21.41 5.02
N ARG A 123 -12.78 21.34 5.29
CA ARG A 123 -12.20 21.97 6.47
C ARG A 123 -12.52 23.46 6.42
N GLU A 124 -13.32 23.94 7.37
CA GLU A 124 -13.57 25.37 7.51
C GLU A 124 -12.24 26.06 7.80
N ALA A 125 -11.97 27.15 7.08
CA ALA A 125 -10.79 27.96 7.35
C ALA A 125 -10.94 28.52 8.77
N PRO A 126 -9.89 28.49 9.61
CA PRO A 126 -9.93 29.21 10.88
C PRO A 126 -10.31 30.68 10.58
N PRO A 127 -11.16 31.31 11.41
CA PRO A 127 -11.58 32.68 11.18
C PRO A 127 -10.34 33.55 11.00
N ALA A 128 -10.34 34.38 9.94
CA ALA A 128 -9.24 35.30 9.68
C ALA A 128 -8.97 36.11 10.96
N ALA A 129 -7.75 36.00 11.49
CA ALA A 129 -7.33 36.82 12.62
C ALA A 129 -7.52 38.30 12.23
N GLY A 130 -8.18 39.05 13.12
CA GLY A 130 -8.80 40.36 12.90
C GLY A 130 -8.07 41.33 11.96
N ALA A 131 -8.89 42.04 11.17
CA ALA A 131 -8.54 43.33 10.60
C ALA A 131 -8.52 44.42 11.69
#